data_AF-A0A973GIZ9-F1
#
_entry.id   AF-A0A973GIZ9-F1
#
_cell.length_a   1.000
_cell.length_b   1.000
_cell.length_c   1.000
_cell.angle_alpha   90.00
_cell.angle_beta   90.00
_cell.angle_gamma   90.00
#
_symmetry.space_group_name_H-M   'P 1'
#
loop_
_entity.id
_entity.type
_entity.pdbx_description
1 polymer ?
#
loop_
_entity_poly.entity_id
_entity_poly.type
_entity_poly.pdbx_seq_one_letter_code
_entity_poly.pdbx_strand_id
1 'polypeptide(L)'
;MTRKHKYIFVFGLFLAFISWMTAAYYWDKLPSVIPVHFGVDGQPNSWADKTVFYVFLIPVLQSLMLAGFAFLYDRPQYTNMPSTLWLTTLSKKNREQAFGLIRSMLTGTLLFISIIFTYITYMMNAAAMDSSIGLSPFVMIVLVAGMLIWIGVWTVKVYKVTKQVIKPKTAKKVKRGGK
;
A
#
# COMPACT_ATOMS: atom_id res chain seq x y z
N MET A 1 -13.55 -0.96 -11.44
CA MET A 1 -12.08 -1.10 -11.68
C MET A 1 -11.72 -1.18 -13.16
N THR A 2 -10.54 -0.68 -13.57
CA THR A 2 -9.98 -0.94 -14.92
C THR A 2 -9.50 -2.40 -15.03
N ARG A 3 -9.35 -2.96 -16.24
CA ARG A 3 -8.83 -4.33 -16.44
C ARG A 3 -7.48 -4.54 -15.75
N LYS A 4 -6.54 -3.59 -15.92
CA LYS A 4 -5.21 -3.64 -15.28
C LYS A 4 -5.31 -3.65 -13.76
N HIS A 5 -6.14 -2.78 -13.18
CA HIS A 5 -6.32 -2.74 -11.72
C HIS A 5 -6.97 -4.01 -11.19
N LYS A 6 -7.90 -4.61 -11.95
CA LYS A 6 -8.52 -5.90 -11.58
C LYS A 6 -7.48 -7.01 -11.52
N TYR A 7 -6.57 -7.12 -12.50
CA TYR A 7 -5.51 -8.14 -12.45
C TYR A 7 -4.57 -7.95 -11.27
N ILE A 8 -4.14 -6.72 -11.00
CA ILE A 8 -3.29 -6.43 -9.83
C ILE A 8 -4.02 -6.77 -8.53
N PHE A 9 -5.31 -6.42 -8.42
CA PHE A 9 -6.11 -6.73 -7.24
C PHE A 9 -6.29 -8.23 -7.04
N VAL A 10 -6.60 -8.98 -8.10
CA VAL A 10 -6.70 -10.46 -8.05
C VAL A 10 -5.38 -11.09 -7.64
N PHE A 11 -4.25 -10.57 -8.15
CA PHE A 11 -2.94 -11.03 -7.71
C PHE A 11 -2.68 -10.71 -6.23
N GLY A 12 -3.11 -9.54 -5.75
CA GLY A 12 -3.10 -9.21 -4.32
C GLY A 12 -3.93 -10.18 -3.47
N LEU A 13 -5.11 -10.59 -3.94
CA LEU A 13 -5.93 -11.62 -3.29
C LEU A 13 -5.24 -12.98 -3.27
N PHE A 14 -4.56 -13.35 -4.36
CA PHE A 14 -3.76 -14.58 -4.42
C PHE A 14 -2.61 -14.56 -3.41
N LEU A 15 -1.91 -13.43 -3.26
CA LEU A 15 -0.88 -13.23 -2.23
C LEU A 15 -1.45 -13.31 -0.81
N ALA A 16 -2.64 -12.75 -0.57
CA ALA A 16 -3.32 -12.87 0.71
C ALA A 16 -3.68 -14.33 1.01
N PHE A 17 -4.18 -15.06 0.00
CA PHE A 17 -4.44 -16.49 0.12
C PHE A 17 -3.17 -17.27 0.50
N ILE A 18 -2.03 -17.01 -0.16
CA ILE A 18 -0.73 -17.60 0.22
C ILE A 18 -0.38 -17.29 1.68
N SER A 19 -0.59 -16.06 2.13
CA SER A 19 -0.28 -15.64 3.50
C SER A 19 -1.12 -16.40 4.54
N TRP A 20 -2.43 -16.54 4.28
CA TRP A 20 -3.32 -17.35 5.11
C TRP A 20 -2.91 -18.83 5.13
N MET A 21 -2.59 -19.41 3.97
CA MET A 21 -2.17 -20.80 3.87
C MET A 21 -0.83 -21.05 4.56
N THR A 22 0.09 -20.08 4.48
CA THR A 22 1.37 -20.14 5.18
C THR A 22 1.15 -20.13 6.70
N ALA A 23 0.40 -19.16 7.23
CA ALA A 23 0.10 -19.09 8.66
C ALA A 23 -0.60 -20.36 9.16
N ALA A 24 -1.57 -20.89 8.41
CA ALA A 24 -2.26 -22.13 8.74
C ALA A 24 -1.33 -23.35 8.70
N TYR A 25 -0.46 -23.47 7.70
CA TYR A 25 0.50 -24.58 7.57
C TYR A 25 1.49 -24.62 8.73
N TYR A 26 1.94 -23.47 9.22
CA TYR A 26 2.92 -23.38 10.31
C TYR A 26 2.29 -23.53 11.69
N TRP A 27 0.98 -23.28 11.86
CA TRP A 27 0.30 -23.27 13.16
C TRP A 27 0.68 -24.42 14.12
N ASP A 28 0.60 -25.66 13.63
CA ASP A 28 0.91 -26.87 14.42
C ASP A 28 2.42 -27.14 14.57
N LYS A 29 3.25 -26.47 13.76
CA LYS A 29 4.71 -26.62 13.75
C LYS A 29 5.40 -25.59 14.64
N LEU A 30 4.79 -24.42 14.81
CA LEU A 30 5.37 -23.31 15.56
C LEU A 30 5.58 -23.69 17.04
N PRO A 31 6.73 -23.31 17.62
CA PRO A 31 6.99 -23.45 19.05
C PRO A 31 6.03 -22.60 19.90
N SER A 32 6.11 -22.75 21.23
CA SER A 32 5.30 -21.97 22.18
C SER A 32 5.62 -20.48 22.17
N VAL A 33 6.84 -20.08 21.78
CA VAL A 33 7.30 -18.69 21.71
C VAL A 33 7.75 -18.37 20.29
N ILE A 34 7.24 -17.29 19.71
CA ILE A 34 7.46 -16.89 18.32
C ILE A 34 7.97 -15.44 18.22
N PRO A 35 8.70 -15.08 17.15
CA PRO A 35 9.15 -13.72 16.95
C PRO A 35 7.98 -12.82 16.54
N VAL A 36 7.91 -11.63 17.14
CA VAL A 36 6.84 -10.63 16.87
C VAL A 36 7.38 -9.29 16.39
N HIS A 37 8.70 -9.08 16.48
CA HIS A 37 9.37 -7.89 15.95
C HIS A 37 10.78 -8.24 15.48
N PHE A 38 11.25 -7.52 14.46
CA PHE A 38 12.56 -7.69 13.84
C PHE A 38 13.33 -6.38 13.86
N GLY A 39 14.63 -6.45 14.09
CA GLY A 39 15.55 -5.33 14.00
C GLY A 39 15.79 -4.87 12.56
N VAL A 40 16.53 -3.77 12.43
CA VAL A 40 16.93 -3.23 11.11
C VAL A 40 17.91 -4.17 10.38
N ASP A 41 18.67 -4.93 11.15
CA ASP A 41 19.53 -6.03 10.69
C ASP A 41 18.74 -7.26 10.22
N GLY A 42 17.41 -7.25 10.41
CA GLY A 42 16.53 -8.31 9.99
C GLY A 42 16.47 -9.49 10.96
N GLN A 43 17.11 -9.40 12.12
CA GLN A 43 17.06 -10.45 13.15
C GLN A 43 15.87 -10.25 14.09
N PRO A 44 15.24 -11.32 14.60
CA PRO A 44 14.22 -11.18 15.64
C PRO A 44 14.79 -10.49 16.88
N ASN A 45 14.13 -9.44 17.35
CA ASN A 45 14.52 -8.73 18.58
C ASN A 45 13.38 -8.59 19.61
N SER A 46 12.21 -9.17 19.32
CA SER A 46 11.10 -9.31 20.26
C SER A 46 10.35 -10.61 20.00
N TRP A 47 9.89 -11.24 21.09
CA TRP A 47 9.30 -12.57 21.11
C TRP A 47 8.05 -12.56 22.00
N ALA A 48 7.07 -13.41 21.69
CA ALA A 48 5.84 -13.56 22.48
C ALA A 48 5.29 -14.99 22.40
N ASP A 49 4.40 -15.35 23.31
CA ASP A 49 3.69 -16.62 23.26
C ASP A 49 2.86 -16.74 21.97
N LYS A 50 2.85 -17.94 21.39
CA LYS A 50 2.05 -18.26 20.22
C LYS A 50 0.57 -18.09 20.53
N THR A 51 -0.06 -17.17 19.81
CA THR A 51 -1.51 -16.97 19.86
C THR A 51 -2.08 -16.87 18.45
N VAL A 52 -3.39 -17.11 18.32
CA VAL A 52 -4.12 -16.88 17.06
C VAL A 52 -3.93 -15.44 16.58
N PHE A 53 -3.90 -14.48 17.51
CA PHE A 53 -3.65 -13.09 17.18
C PHE A 53 -2.29 -12.90 16.49
N TYR A 54 -1.19 -13.32 17.11
CA TYR A 54 0.15 -13.06 16.54
C TYR A 54 0.41 -13.80 15.24
N VAL A 55 -0.08 -15.04 15.10
CA VAL A 55 0.16 -15.84 13.88
C VAL A 55 -0.63 -15.31 12.69
N PHE A 56 -1.85 -14.81 12.90
CA PHE A 56 -2.76 -14.39 11.82
C PHE A 56 -2.90 -12.88 11.66
N LEU A 57 -2.25 -12.05 12.49
CA LEU A 57 -2.35 -10.59 12.42
C LEU A 57 -2.00 -10.03 11.03
N ILE A 58 -0.86 -10.44 10.47
CA ILE A 58 -0.40 -9.93 9.17
C ILE A 58 -1.35 -10.33 8.03
N PRO A 59 -1.76 -11.61 7.87
CA PRO A 59 -2.81 -11.99 6.91
C PRO A 59 -4.14 -11.24 7.07
N VAL A 60 -4.58 -11.00 8.32
CA VAL A 60 -5.80 -10.24 8.61
C VAL A 60 -5.65 -8.78 8.15
N LEU A 61 -4.56 -8.11 8.53
CA LEU A 61 -4.29 -6.73 8.09
C LEU A 61 -4.21 -6.64 6.57
N GLN A 62 -3.55 -7.59 5.90
CA GLN A 62 -3.51 -7.66 4.44
C GLN A 62 -4.92 -7.71 3.83
N SER A 63 -5.77 -8.58 4.37
CA SER A 63 -7.13 -8.78 3.90
C SER A 63 -8.00 -7.54 4.12
N LEU A 64 -7.87 -6.89 5.28
CA LEU A 64 -8.54 -5.64 5.59
C LEU A 64 -8.13 -4.51 4.65
N MET A 65 -6.84 -4.41 4.30
CA MET A 65 -6.37 -3.40 3.34
C MET A 65 -6.89 -3.67 1.93
N LEU A 66 -6.93 -4.93 1.48
CA LEU A 66 -7.53 -5.30 0.19
C LEU A 66 -9.04 -5.00 0.16
N ALA A 67 -9.77 -5.34 1.22
CA ALA A 67 -11.19 -5.06 1.34
C ALA A 67 -11.48 -3.54 1.38
N GLY A 68 -10.73 -2.79 2.19
CA GLY A 68 -10.83 -1.34 2.27
C GLY A 68 -10.53 -0.67 0.93
N PHE A 69 -9.51 -1.15 0.21
CA PHE A 69 -9.22 -0.66 -1.14
C PHE A 69 -10.36 -0.95 -2.12
N ALA A 70 -10.90 -2.17 -2.15
CA ALA A 70 -12.03 -2.50 -3.01
C ALA A 70 -13.25 -1.60 -2.73
N PHE A 71 -13.53 -1.31 -1.45
CA PHE A 71 -14.60 -0.41 -1.05
C PHE A 71 -14.37 1.05 -1.52
N LEU A 72 -13.15 1.57 -1.29
CA LEU A 72 -12.79 2.96 -1.59
C LEU A 72 -12.54 3.21 -3.08
N TYR A 73 -12.16 2.19 -3.86
CA TYR A 73 -11.85 2.33 -5.28
C TYR A 73 -13.02 2.93 -6.07
N ASP A 74 -14.23 2.44 -5.81
CA ASP A 74 -15.46 2.91 -6.47
C ASP A 74 -16.15 4.05 -5.70
N ARG A 75 -15.72 4.34 -4.47
CA ARG A 75 -16.27 5.41 -3.63
C ARG A 75 -15.21 6.42 -3.17
N PRO A 76 -14.57 7.14 -4.10
CA PRO A 76 -13.50 8.09 -3.78
C PRO A 76 -13.97 9.22 -2.86
N GLN A 77 -15.26 9.51 -2.76
CA GLN A 77 -15.82 10.49 -1.84
C GLN A 77 -15.57 10.18 -0.35
N TYR A 78 -15.33 8.92 0.01
CA TYR A 78 -15.00 8.52 1.38
C TYR A 78 -13.48 8.46 1.62
N THR A 79 -12.67 8.80 0.62
CA THR A 79 -11.21 8.91 0.81
C THR A 79 -10.86 10.27 1.39
N ASN A 80 -9.99 10.30 2.41
CA ASN A 80 -9.46 11.54 2.95
C ASN A 80 -8.42 12.13 1.98
N MET A 81 -8.91 12.74 0.90
CA MET A 81 -8.07 13.44 -0.07
C MET A 81 -7.63 14.78 0.50
N PRO A 82 -6.33 15.13 0.44
CA PRO A 82 -5.87 16.45 0.87
C PRO A 82 -6.67 17.55 0.18
N SER A 83 -7.28 18.44 0.95
CA SER A 83 -8.00 19.63 0.45
C SER A 83 -7.11 20.51 -0.42
N THR A 84 -5.79 20.46 -0.20
CA THR A 84 -4.74 21.11 -0.99
C THR A 84 -4.69 20.69 -2.45
N LEU A 85 -5.31 19.56 -2.83
CA LEU A 85 -5.39 19.13 -4.23
C LEU A 85 -6.51 19.84 -5.02
N TRP A 86 -7.39 20.61 -4.35
CA TRP A 86 -8.49 21.38 -4.94
C TRP A 86 -9.31 20.59 -5.99
N LEU A 87 -9.45 19.27 -5.81
CA LEU A 87 -10.08 18.38 -6.81
C LEU A 87 -11.51 18.79 -7.17
N THR A 88 -12.21 19.43 -6.23
CA THR A 88 -13.58 19.96 -6.39
C THR A 88 -13.65 21.15 -7.35
N THR A 89 -12.55 21.88 -7.54
CA THR A 89 -12.44 23.03 -8.45
C THR A 89 -12.06 22.64 -9.88
N LEU A 90 -11.64 21.38 -10.09
CA LEU A 90 -11.28 20.87 -11.40
C LEU A 90 -12.52 20.69 -12.27
N SER A 91 -12.36 20.87 -13.60
CA SER A 91 -13.36 20.43 -14.55
C SER A 91 -13.61 18.92 -14.41
N LYS A 92 -14.82 18.45 -14.76
CA LYS A 92 -15.18 17.02 -14.67
C LYS A 92 -14.13 16.11 -15.34
N LYS A 93 -13.62 16.50 -16.50
CA LYS A 93 -12.57 15.76 -17.24
C LYS A 93 -11.26 15.67 -16.46
N ASN A 94 -10.74 16.78 -15.94
CA ASN A 94 -9.48 16.80 -15.22
C ASN A 94 -9.59 16.11 -13.85
N ARG A 95 -10.76 16.21 -13.22
CA ARG A 95 -11.08 15.51 -11.97
C ARG A 95 -11.07 13.99 -12.16
N GLU A 96 -11.72 13.48 -13.21
CA GLU A 96 -11.68 12.05 -13.52
C GLU A 96 -10.26 11.57 -13.87
N GLN A 97 -9.47 12.38 -14.58
CA GLN A 97 -8.07 12.06 -14.83
C GLN A 97 -7.26 11.97 -13.53
N ALA A 98 -7.43 12.93 -12.61
CA ALA A 98 -6.78 12.91 -11.31
C ALA A 98 -7.19 11.67 -10.48
N PHE A 99 -8.48 11.33 -10.41
CA PHE A 99 -8.95 10.11 -9.76
C PHE A 99 -8.39 8.84 -10.41
N GLY A 100 -8.27 8.81 -11.74
CA GLY A 100 -7.62 7.71 -12.45
C GLY A 100 -6.17 7.51 -12.01
N LEU A 101 -5.41 8.59 -11.91
CA LEU A 101 -4.02 8.56 -11.44
C LEU A 101 -3.92 8.10 -9.98
N ILE A 102 -4.80 8.60 -9.11
CA ILE A 102 -4.82 8.24 -7.68
C ILE A 102 -5.21 6.77 -7.51
N ARG A 103 -6.20 6.27 -8.25
CA ARG A 103 -6.55 4.85 -8.26
C ARG A 103 -5.38 3.99 -8.68
N SER A 104 -4.63 4.37 -9.73
CA SER A 104 -3.43 3.64 -10.14
C SER A 104 -2.34 3.66 -9.07
N MET A 105 -2.09 4.82 -8.45
CA MET A 105 -1.15 4.93 -7.33
C MET A 105 -1.52 3.95 -6.21
N LEU A 106 -2.75 4.03 -5.72
CA LEU A 106 -3.25 3.19 -4.63
C LEU A 106 -3.22 1.70 -4.98
N THR A 107 -3.57 1.34 -6.22
CA THR A 107 -3.53 -0.06 -6.69
C THR A 107 -2.11 -0.62 -6.62
N GLY A 108 -1.11 0.15 -7.08
CA GLY A 108 0.29 -0.29 -7.02
C GLY A 108 0.84 -0.31 -5.59
N THR A 109 0.49 0.67 -4.76
CA THR A 109 0.88 0.66 -3.34
C THR A 109 0.33 -0.57 -2.63
N LEU A 110 -0.94 -0.93 -2.89
CA LEU A 110 -1.55 -2.13 -2.32
C LEU A 110 -0.84 -3.42 -2.76
N LEU A 111 -0.34 -3.46 -4.00
CA LEU A 111 0.46 -4.59 -4.49
C LEU A 111 1.78 -4.70 -3.70
N PHE A 112 2.52 -3.61 -3.53
CA PHE A 112 3.74 -3.62 -2.73
C PHE A 112 3.48 -4.09 -1.29
N ILE A 113 2.43 -3.55 -0.66
CA ILE A 113 2.03 -3.96 0.70
C ILE A 113 1.68 -5.45 0.74
N SER A 114 0.95 -5.96 -0.26
CA SER A 114 0.60 -7.39 -0.32
C SER A 114 1.84 -8.27 -0.45
N ILE A 115 2.82 -7.88 -1.26
CA ILE A 115 4.10 -8.60 -1.40
C ILE A 115 4.87 -8.56 -0.07
N ILE A 116 4.99 -7.38 0.55
CA ILE A 116 5.68 -7.20 1.83
C ILE A 116 5.02 -8.05 2.92
N PHE A 117 3.69 -8.03 3.04
CA PHE A 117 2.97 -8.79 4.06
C PHE A 117 3.06 -10.30 3.84
N THR A 118 3.06 -10.75 2.58
CA THR A 118 3.28 -12.17 2.25
C THR A 118 4.70 -12.60 2.63
N TYR A 119 5.69 -11.77 2.28
CA TYR A 119 7.08 -12.00 2.63
C TYR A 119 7.29 -12.05 4.15
N ILE A 120 6.78 -11.04 4.88
CA ILE A 120 6.87 -10.99 6.34
C ILE A 120 6.17 -12.20 6.96
N THR A 121 4.97 -12.56 6.51
CA THR A 121 4.25 -13.73 7.03
C THR A 121 5.10 -14.99 6.90
N TYR A 122 5.70 -15.24 5.73
CA TYR A 122 6.58 -16.40 5.53
C TYR A 122 7.81 -16.34 6.43
N MET A 123 8.54 -15.22 6.43
CA MET A 123 9.80 -15.10 7.17
C MET A 123 9.61 -15.16 8.69
N MET A 124 8.53 -14.58 9.22
CA MET A 124 8.20 -14.67 10.65
C MET A 124 8.00 -16.11 11.09
N ASN A 125 7.25 -16.89 10.31
CA ASN A 125 6.99 -18.30 10.60
C ASN A 125 8.24 -19.17 10.41
N ALA A 126 9.07 -18.88 9.41
CA ALA A 126 10.34 -19.58 9.20
C ALA A 126 11.36 -19.29 10.33
N ALA A 127 11.50 -18.02 10.73
CA ALA A 127 12.38 -17.58 11.81
C ALA A 127 11.98 -18.16 13.18
N ALA A 128 10.70 -18.48 13.36
CA ALA A 128 10.23 -19.18 14.56
C ALA A 128 10.72 -20.63 14.62
N MET A 129 10.94 -21.27 13.47
CA MET A 129 11.41 -22.66 13.38
C MET A 129 12.93 -22.75 13.43
N ASP A 130 13.62 -21.75 12.87
CA ASP A 130 15.07 -21.67 12.80
C ASP A 130 15.50 -20.24 13.07
N SER A 131 16.12 -20.02 14.23
CA SER A 131 16.56 -18.70 14.68
C SER A 131 17.73 -18.13 13.85
N SER A 132 18.35 -18.91 12.97
CA SER A 132 19.33 -18.39 12.01
C SER A 132 18.67 -17.67 10.83
N ILE A 133 17.37 -17.87 10.63
CA ILE A 133 16.59 -17.21 9.58
C ILE A 133 16.04 -15.88 10.12
N GLY A 134 16.29 -14.81 9.37
CA GLY A 134 15.76 -13.48 9.64
C GLY A 134 15.17 -12.83 8.38
N LEU A 135 14.47 -11.71 8.53
CA LEU A 135 14.07 -10.87 7.40
C LEU A 135 15.33 -10.40 6.67
N SER A 136 15.34 -10.45 5.34
CA SER A 136 16.44 -9.89 4.57
C SER A 136 16.32 -8.36 4.53
N PRO A 137 17.27 -7.59 5.10
CA PRO A 137 17.22 -6.13 5.05
C PRO A 137 17.26 -5.63 3.60
N PHE A 138 18.03 -6.30 2.74
CA PHE A 138 18.10 -5.97 1.32
C PHE A 138 16.74 -6.10 0.62
N VAL A 139 16.03 -7.22 0.80
CA VAL A 139 14.69 -7.42 0.22
C VAL A 139 13.73 -6.36 0.73
N MET A 140 13.75 -6.07 2.04
CA MET A 140 12.90 -5.05 2.64
C MET A 140 13.20 -3.65 2.08
N ILE A 141 14.47 -3.27 1.94
CA ILE A 141 14.89 -2.00 1.35
C ILE A 141 14.40 -1.90 -0.09
N VAL A 142 14.58 -2.94 -0.90
CA VAL A 142 14.14 -2.94 -2.31
C VAL A 142 12.62 -2.78 -2.41
N LEU A 143 11.85 -3.52 -1.61
CA LEU A 143 10.39 -3.43 -1.63
C LEU A 143 9.88 -2.08 -1.15
N VAL A 144 10.41 -1.57 -0.03
CA VAL A 144 10.02 -0.27 0.53
C VAL A 144 10.45 0.88 -0.36
N ALA A 145 11.70 0.89 -0.86
CA ALA A 145 12.18 1.92 -1.78
C ALA A 145 11.38 1.90 -3.08
N GLY A 146 11.09 0.71 -3.64
CA GLY A 146 10.23 0.56 -4.81
C GLY A 146 8.83 1.14 -4.58
N MET A 147 8.23 0.86 -3.42
CA MET A 147 6.94 1.42 -3.03
C MET A 147 6.99 2.95 -2.89
N LEU A 148 8.03 3.50 -2.26
CA LEU A 148 8.19 4.94 -2.08
C LEU A 148 8.43 5.66 -3.41
N ILE A 149 9.26 5.10 -4.29
CA ILE A 149 9.48 5.61 -5.65
C ILE A 149 8.16 5.61 -6.43
N TRP A 150 7.38 4.52 -6.35
CA TRP A 150 6.07 4.43 -6.96
C TRP A 150 5.14 5.56 -6.47
N ILE A 151 4.99 5.70 -5.14
CA ILE A 151 4.16 6.75 -4.54
C ILE A 151 4.66 8.14 -5.00
N GLY A 152 5.97 8.40 -4.97
CA GLY A 152 6.56 9.67 -5.39
C GLY A 152 6.27 10.01 -6.86
N VAL A 153 6.52 9.06 -7.78
CA VAL A 153 6.26 9.24 -9.21
C VAL A 153 4.79 9.56 -9.48
N TRP A 154 3.86 8.82 -8.86
CA TRP A 154 2.44 9.04 -9.06
C TRP A 154 1.94 10.32 -8.39
N THR A 155 2.49 10.69 -7.22
CA THR A 155 2.22 11.97 -6.57
C THR A 155 2.62 13.13 -7.47
N VAL A 156 3.79 13.07 -8.11
CA VAL A 156 4.23 14.07 -9.09
C VAL A 156 3.28 14.12 -10.30
N LYS A 157 2.81 12.96 -10.81
CA LYS A 157 1.84 12.91 -11.91
C LYS A 157 0.50 13.56 -11.52
N VAL A 158 -0.03 13.23 -10.34
CA VAL A 158 -1.26 13.82 -9.79
C VAL A 158 -1.08 15.32 -9.65
N TYR A 159 0.01 15.77 -9.02
CA TYR A 159 0.33 17.18 -8.85
C TYR A 159 0.42 17.94 -10.18
N LYS A 160 1.05 17.37 -11.21
CA LYS A 160 1.13 18.01 -12.54
C LYS A 160 -0.26 18.21 -13.17
N VAL A 161 -1.20 17.29 -12.96
CA VAL A 161 -2.59 17.42 -13.44
C VAL A 161 -3.37 18.43 -12.63
N THR A 162 -3.20 18.47 -11.30
CA THR A 162 -3.94 19.39 -10.42
C THR A 162 -3.39 20.82 -10.42
N LYS A 163 -2.07 21.01 -10.59
CA LYS A 163 -1.39 22.32 -10.62
C LYS A 163 -1.91 23.24 -11.74
N GLN A 164 -2.47 22.69 -12.82
CA GLN A 164 -3.04 23.48 -13.91
C GLN A 164 -4.18 24.41 -13.45
N VAL A 165 -4.71 24.20 -12.24
CA VAL A 165 -5.76 25.03 -11.62
C VAL A 165 -5.22 26.00 -10.56
N ILE A 166 -4.03 25.73 -9.99
CA ILE A 166 -3.32 26.64 -9.06
C ILE A 166 -2.66 27.82 -9.77
N LYS A 167 -2.58 27.86 -11.12
CA LYS A 167 -2.29 29.12 -11.84
C LYS A 167 -3.58 29.94 -11.97
N PRO A 168 -3.94 30.83 -11.04
CA PRO A 168 -5.26 31.42 -10.99
C PRO A 168 -5.16 32.82 -11.57
N LYS A 169 -5.67 33.04 -12.80
CA LYS A 169 -6.25 34.34 -13.23
C LYS A 169 -5.40 35.63 -13.11
N THR A 170 -4.14 35.61 -12.65
CA THR A 170 -3.28 36.81 -12.53
C THR A 170 -2.88 37.34 -13.89
N ALA A 171 -2.63 36.45 -14.86
CA ALA A 171 -2.36 36.85 -16.24
C ALA A 171 -3.57 37.47 -16.97
N LYS A 172 -4.82 37.18 -16.54
CA LYS A 172 -6.03 37.73 -17.17
C LYS A 172 -6.54 39.02 -16.53
N LYS A 173 -6.21 39.30 -15.25
CA LYS A 173 -6.55 40.59 -14.61
C LYS A 173 -5.58 41.72 -15.00
N VAL A 174 -4.28 41.42 -15.16
CA VAL A 174 -3.29 42.43 -15.59
C VAL A 174 -3.55 42.95 -17.01
N LYS A 175 -4.10 42.11 -17.91
CA LYS A 175 -4.43 42.53 -19.29
C LYS A 175 -5.77 43.27 -19.46
N ARG A 176 -6.59 43.39 -18.41
CA ARG A 176 -7.93 44.01 -18.49
C ARG A 176 -8.09 45.31 -17.67
N GLY A 177 -7.07 45.69 -16.89
CA GLY A 177 -7.06 46.94 -16.10
C GLY A 177 -6.09 48.01 -16.61
N GLY A 178 -5.54 47.85 -17.82
CA GLY A 178 -4.68 48.82 -18.48
C GLY A 178 -5.36 49.39 -19.72
N LYS A 179 -6.40 50.19 -19.51
CA LYS A 179 -6.92 51.19 -20.43
C LYS A 179 -7.43 52.35 -19.60
#